data_AF-A0A0G4PZW3-F1
#
_entry.id   AF-A0A0G4PZW3-F1
#
_cell.length_a   1.000
_cell.length_b   1.000
_cell.length_c   1.000
_cell.angle_alpha   90.00
_cell.angle_beta   90.00
_cell.angle_gamma   90.00
#
_symmetry.space_group_name_H-M   'P 1'
#
loop_
_entity.id
_entity.type
_entity.pdbx_description
1 polymer ?
#
loop_
_entity_poly.entity_id
_entity_poly.type
_entity_poly.pdbx_seq_one_letter_code
_entity_poly.pdbx_strand_id
1 'polypeptide(L)'
;MHIKFKLIGEEYSPSIYGGYLIIYNNNVEVSIVCIPSLTISNDGNLFYSIIKDSCIYDEFGNEYDIDIILSVNKVIWRLVIETTDNSLRDKIKIEYQPTCF
;
A
#
# COMPACT_ATOMS: atom_id res chain seq x y z
N MET A 1 -18.93 7.56 16.52
CA MET A 1 -17.94 6.64 17.12
C MET A 1 -16.89 6.39 16.07
N HIS A 2 -15.62 6.66 16.34
CA HIS A 2 -14.56 6.29 15.42
C HIS A 2 -14.39 4.77 15.46
N ILE A 3 -14.38 4.16 14.29
CA ILE A 3 -14.08 2.75 14.09
C ILE A 3 -12.72 2.62 13.42
N LYS A 4 -12.07 1.48 13.68
CA LYS A 4 -10.77 1.16 13.11
C LYS A 4 -10.82 -0.24 12.49
N PHE A 5 -10.41 -0.36 11.24
CA PHE A 5 -10.33 -1.65 10.56
C PHE A 5 -9.04 -1.78 9.75
N LYS A 6 -8.74 -3.01 9.35
CA LYS A 6 -7.53 -3.35 8.60
C LYS A 6 -7.87 -4.10 7.31
N LEU A 7 -7.16 -3.77 6.25
CA LEU A 7 -7.12 -4.50 5.00
C LEU A 7 -5.69 -5.03 4.80
N ILE A 8 -5.58 -6.30 4.45
CA ILE A 8 -4.30 -6.96 4.20
C ILE A 8 -4.41 -7.56 2.81
N GLY A 9 -3.39 -7.32 1.99
CA GLY A 9 -3.31 -7.89 0.66
C GLY A 9 -1.88 -8.22 0.28
N GLU A 10 -1.75 -9.00 -0.78
CA GLU A 10 -0.49 -9.36 -1.37
C GLU A 10 -0.64 -9.50 -2.88
N GLU A 11 0.43 -9.19 -3.60
CA GLU A 11 0.55 -9.41 -5.04
C GLU A 11 1.83 -10.18 -5.32
N TYR A 12 1.75 -11.20 -6.19
CA TYR A 12 2.86 -12.08 -6.51
C TYR A 12 3.60 -11.61 -7.76
N SER A 13 4.87 -12.00 -7.89
CA SER A 13 5.73 -11.60 -9.01
C SER A 13 5.82 -10.07 -9.20
N PRO A 14 6.16 -9.31 -8.14
CA PRO A 14 6.24 -7.87 -8.23
C PRO A 14 7.43 -7.46 -9.09
N SER A 15 7.40 -6.22 -9.59
CA SER A 15 8.57 -5.67 -10.29
C SER A 15 9.70 -5.41 -9.29
N ILE A 16 10.91 -5.89 -9.62
CA ILE A 16 12.12 -5.56 -8.86
C ILE A 16 12.46 -4.07 -8.93
N TYR A 17 11.92 -3.36 -9.93
CA TYR A 17 12.06 -1.91 -10.10
C TYR A 17 11.13 -1.10 -9.21
N GLY A 18 10.33 -1.76 -8.36
CA GLY A 18 9.37 -1.11 -7.49
C GLY A 18 8.01 -0.93 -8.18
N GLY A 19 7.32 0.14 -7.82
CA GLY A 19 5.99 0.41 -8.35
C GLY A 19 5.22 1.39 -7.49
N TYR A 20 3.91 1.32 -7.62
CA TYR A 20 2.99 2.17 -6.88
C TYR A 20 1.91 1.30 -6.25
N LEU A 21 1.46 1.71 -5.07
CA LEU A 21 0.28 1.15 -4.45
C LEU A 21 -0.75 2.27 -4.35
N ILE A 22 -1.86 2.10 -5.05
CA ILE A 22 -2.90 3.10 -5.19
C ILE A 22 -4.07 2.71 -4.28
N ILE A 23 -4.49 3.66 -3.45
CA ILE A 23 -5.61 3.51 -2.52
C ILE A 23 -6.81 4.23 -3.14
N TYR A 24 -7.92 3.51 -3.31
CA TYR A 24 -9.17 4.04 -3.82
C TYR A 24 -10.27 4.01 -2.77
N ASN A 25 -11.15 5.00 -2.81
CA ASN A 25 -12.46 5.02 -2.14
C ASN A 25 -13.54 5.19 -3.22
N ASN A 26 -14.40 4.19 -3.44
CA ASN A 26 -15.44 4.24 -4.48
C ASN A 26 -14.88 4.58 -5.88
N ASN A 27 -13.74 3.99 -6.25
CA ASN A 27 -13.01 4.25 -7.51
C ASN A 27 -12.41 5.66 -7.64
N VAL A 28 -12.48 6.51 -6.60
CA VAL A 28 -11.74 7.77 -6.53
C VAL A 28 -10.40 7.51 -5.87
N GLU A 29 -9.31 7.97 -6.49
CA GLU A 29 -7.97 7.89 -5.92
C GLU A 29 -7.87 8.76 -4.68
N VAL A 30 -7.45 8.15 -3.57
CA VAL A 30 -7.21 8.84 -2.29
C VAL A 30 -5.75 9.18 -2.14
N SER A 31 -4.86 8.22 -2.42
CA SER A 31 -3.42 8.38 -2.28
C SER A 31 -2.68 7.36 -3.14
N ILE A 32 -1.46 7.74 -3.52
CA ILE A 32 -0.49 6.88 -4.19
C ILE A 32 0.74 6.78 -3.29
N VAL A 33 1.11 5.55 -2.93
CA VAL A 33 2.33 5.28 -2.17
C VAL A 33 3.38 4.67 -3.09
N CYS A 34 4.52 5.36 -3.20
CA CYS A 34 5.65 4.90 -3.98
C CYS A 34 6.33 3.71 -3.30
N ILE A 35 6.54 2.63 -4.06
CA ILE A 35 7.30 1.47 -3.64
C ILE A 35 8.66 1.55 -4.36
N PRO A 36 9.78 1.76 -3.64
CA PRO A 36 11.10 1.80 -4.26
C PRO A 36 11.50 0.44 -4.82
N SER A 37 12.45 0.45 -5.75
CA SER A 37 13.09 -0.77 -6.26
C SER A 37 13.80 -1.56 -5.16
N LEU A 38 13.91 -2.87 -5.35
CA LEU A 38 14.75 -3.70 -4.49
C LEU A 38 16.22 -3.30 -4.60
N THR A 39 16.90 -3.25 -3.45
CA THR A 39 18.34 -3.02 -3.42
C THR A 39 19.08 -4.34 -3.58
N ILE A 40 20.01 -4.39 -4.53
CA ILE A 40 20.92 -5.52 -4.76
C ILE A 40 22.28 -5.14 -4.19
N SER A 41 22.82 -5.92 -3.26
CA SER A 41 24.20 -5.73 -2.80
C SER A 41 25.23 -6.23 -3.80
N ASN A 42 26.48 -5.82 -3.61
CA ASN A 42 27.62 -6.20 -4.45
C ASN A 42 27.87 -7.73 -4.51
N ASP A 43 27.39 -8.49 -3.55
CA ASP A 43 27.46 -9.96 -3.51
C ASP A 43 26.24 -10.65 -4.16
N GLY A 44 25.31 -9.87 -4.73
CA GLY A 44 24.11 -10.37 -5.41
C GLY A 44 22.91 -10.64 -4.49
N ASN A 45 23.00 -10.33 -3.19
CA ASN A 45 21.87 -10.49 -2.28
C ASN A 45 20.80 -9.39 -2.51
N LEU A 46 19.53 -9.81 -2.53
CA LEU A 46 18.37 -8.93 -2.65
C LEU A 46 17.79 -8.64 -1.27
N PHE A 47 17.73 -7.37 -0.89
CA PHE A 47 17.11 -6.94 0.36
C PHE A 47 15.64 -6.64 0.16
N TYR A 48 14.82 -6.93 1.17
CA TYR A 48 13.43 -6.46 1.21
C TYR A 48 13.40 -4.94 1.45
N SER A 49 12.36 -4.27 0.94
CA SER A 49 12.08 -2.87 1.26
C SER A 49 10.86 -2.79 2.17
N ILE A 50 10.97 -2.02 3.26
CA ILE A 50 9.85 -1.70 4.13
C ILE A 50 9.52 -0.23 3.95
N ILE A 51 8.27 0.05 3.61
CA ILE A 51 7.74 1.40 3.45
C ILE A 51 6.64 1.57 4.47
N LYS A 52 6.67 2.71 5.15
CA LYS A 52 5.62 3.11 6.08
C LYS A 52 5.18 4.50 5.70
N ASP A 53 3.90 4.63 5.42
CA ASP A 53 3.28 5.92 5.20
C ASP A 53 2.08 6.04 6.14
N SER A 54 1.97 7.19 6.80
CA SER A 54 1.03 7.41 7.89
C SER A 54 0.45 8.80 7.78
N CYS A 55 -0.68 9.02 8.43
CA CYS A 55 -1.36 10.32 8.42
C CYS A 55 -1.76 10.75 6.98
N ILE A 56 -2.12 9.79 6.14
CA ILE A 56 -2.80 10.07 4.87
C ILE A 56 -4.26 10.37 5.22
N TYR A 57 -4.78 11.50 4.75
CA TYR A 57 -6.17 11.90 5.00
C TYR A 57 -6.92 12.10 3.70
N ASP A 58 -8.17 11.62 3.64
CA ASP A 58 -9.08 11.98 2.56
C ASP A 58 -9.89 13.26 2.88
N GLU A 59 -10.67 13.72 1.91
CA GLU A 59 -11.54 14.90 2.06
C GLU A 59 -12.65 14.75 3.12
N PHE A 60 -12.91 13.52 3.57
CA PHE A 60 -13.91 13.19 4.59
C PHE A 60 -13.30 13.07 5.99
N GLY A 61 -11.98 13.28 6.13
CA GLY A 61 -11.27 13.17 7.40
C GLY A 61 -11.02 11.72 7.85
N ASN A 62 -11.08 10.76 6.93
CA ASN A 62 -10.65 9.40 7.20
C ASN A 62 -9.11 9.34 7.22
N GLU A 63 -8.55 8.65 8.21
CA GLU A 63 -7.10 8.49 8.37
C GLU A 63 -6.66 7.12 7.88
N TYR A 64 -5.59 7.10 7.09
CA TYR A 64 -5.03 5.90 6.48
C TYR A 64 -3.55 5.77 6.88
N ASP A 65 -3.21 4.62 7.44
CA ASP A 65 -1.83 4.21 7.73
C ASP A 65 -1.52 2.93 6.95
N ILE A 66 -0.41 2.93 6.21
CA ILE A 66 -0.02 1.81 5.38
C ILE A 66 1.41 1.37 5.64
N ASP A 67 1.56 0.07 5.90
CA ASP A 67 2.84 -0.64 5.90
C ASP A 67 2.93 -1.46 4.61
N ILE A 68 4.03 -1.35 3.87
CA ILE A 68 4.31 -2.13 2.66
C ILE A 68 5.64 -2.87 2.84
N ILE A 69 5.67 -4.13 2.45
CA ILE A 69 6.87 -4.96 2.38
C ILE A 69 7.02 -5.45 0.94
N LEU A 70 8.05 -4.96 0.26
CA LEU A 70 8.45 -5.47 -1.05
C LEU A 70 9.55 -6.52 -0.87
N SER A 71 9.36 -7.68 -1.50
CA SER A 71 10.33 -8.75 -1.61
C SER A 71 10.44 -9.21 -3.06
N VAL A 72 11.40 -10.10 -3.35
CA VAL A 72 11.60 -10.67 -4.68
C VAL A 72 10.40 -11.48 -5.20
N ASN A 73 9.57 -12.00 -4.29
CA ASN A 73 8.47 -12.90 -4.65
C ASN A 73 7.09 -12.22 -4.59
N LYS A 74 6.96 -11.21 -3.71
CA LYS A 74 5.68 -10.55 -3.46
C LYS A 74 5.82 -9.16 -2.86
N VAL A 75 4.82 -8.33 -3.13
CA VAL A 75 4.50 -7.14 -2.35
C VAL A 75 3.41 -7.52 -1.37
N ILE A 76 3.58 -7.19 -0.09
CA ILE A 76 2.58 -7.35 0.95
C ILE A 76 2.25 -5.97 1.47
N TRP A 77 0.98 -5.68 1.71
CA TRP A 77 0.57 -4.44 2.36
C TRP A 77 -0.42 -4.68 3.49
N ARG A 78 -0.39 -3.76 4.45
CA ARG A 78 -1.35 -3.65 5.53
C ARG A 78 -1.81 -2.19 5.58
N LEU A 79 -3.06 -1.96 5.22
CA LEU A 79 -3.72 -0.67 5.34
C LEU A 79 -4.60 -0.68 6.59
N VAL A 80 -4.40 0.28 7.48
CA VAL A 80 -5.21 0.52 8.66
C VAL A 80 -5.97 1.82 8.45
N ILE A 81 -7.28 1.80 8.65
CA ILE A 81 -8.14 2.94 8.39
C ILE A 81 -8.92 3.27 9.65
N GLU A 82 -8.91 4.54 10.02
CA GLU A 82 -9.69 5.11 11.11
C GLU A 82 -10.74 6.08 10.53
N THR A 83 -12.01 5.80 10.81
CA THR A 83 -13.15 6.49 10.16
C THR A 83 -14.38 6.52 11.07
N THR A 84 -15.33 7.40 10.77
CA THR A 84 -16.69 7.34 11.34
C THR A 84 -17.70 6.65 10.42
N ASP A 85 -17.35 6.33 9.17
CA ASP A 85 -18.21 5.66 8.18
C ASP A 85 -17.99 4.14 8.19
N ASN A 86 -18.94 3.40 8.76
CA ASN A 86 -18.93 1.93 8.78
C ASN A 86 -18.97 1.30 7.39
N SER A 87 -19.54 1.99 6.39
CA SER A 87 -19.66 1.48 5.02
C SER A 87 -18.37 1.62 4.22
N LEU A 88 -17.38 2.38 4.73
CA LEU A 88 -16.12 2.62 4.04
C LEU A 88 -15.37 1.31 3.73
N ARG A 89 -15.49 0.31 4.61
CA ARG A 89 -14.82 -0.98 4.45
C ARG A 89 -15.10 -1.67 3.11
N ASP A 90 -16.31 -1.55 2.60
CA ASP A 90 -16.74 -2.19 1.36
C ASP A 90 -16.43 -1.34 0.11
N LYS A 91 -15.97 -0.10 0.31
CA LYS A 91 -15.69 0.88 -0.74
C LYS A 91 -14.20 1.04 -1.03
N ILE A 92 -13.35 0.63 -0.10
CA ILE A 92 -11.90 0.75 -0.24
C ILE A 92 -11.36 -0.36 -1.13
N LYS A 93 -10.57 0.04 -2.12
CA LYS A 93 -9.79 -0.87 -2.97
C LYS A 93 -8.33 -0.45 -2.94
N ILE A 94 -7.44 -1.43 -3.01
CA ILE A 94 -6.00 -1.24 -3.16
C ILE A 94 -5.58 -1.91 -4.46
N GLU A 95 -4.74 -1.24 -5.24
CA GLU A 95 -4.17 -1.76 -6.48
C GLU A 95 -2.65 -1.58 -6.50
N TYR A 96 -1.92 -2.64 -6.81
CA TYR A 96 -0.49 -2.55 -7.08
C TYR A 96 -0.26 -2.36 -8.57
N GLN A 97 0.53 -1.35 -8.93
CA GLN A 97 0.96 -1.09 -10.29
C GLN A 97 2.49 -1.23 -10.39
N PRO A 98 3.02 -2.29 -11.04
CA PRO A 98 4.45 -2.48 -11.17
C PRO A 98 5.06 -1.45 -12.11
N THR A 99 6.28 -1.00 -11.81
CA THR A 99 7.09 -0.26 -12.79
C THR A 99 7.63 -1.22 -13.84
N CYS A 100 7.24 -1.03 -15.09
CA CYS A 100 7.73 -1.79 -16.25
C CYS A 100 8.60 -0.87 -17.12
N PHE A 101 9.77 -1.37 -17.54
CA PHE A 101 10.66 -0.73 -18.51
C PHE A 101 10.85 -1.65 -19.72
#